data_AF-A0A257EJ89-F1
#
_entry.id   AF-A0A257EJ89-F1
#
_cell.length_a   1.000
_cell.length_b   1.000
_cell.length_c   1.000
_cell.angle_alpha   90.00
_cell.angle_beta   90.00
_cell.angle_gamma   90.00
#
_symmetry.space_group_name_H-M   'P 1'
#
loop_
_entity.id
_entity.type
_entity.pdbx_description
1 polymer ?
#
loop_
_entity_poly.entity_id
_entity_poly.type
_entity_poly.pdbx_seq_one_letter_code
_entity_poly.pdbx_strand_id
1 'polypeptide(L)'
;MSAPKIQFDDVLGAPAVDKRLEVLRSMHHAGSISEAARANGVSYKAAWQALETLSNLAGVPLVEKAVGGSGGGGAKLTPAGLQVLEAADLLSSARENALAQFVRSADGLGLNLRGIAGMGLRTSMRNQMPCQVQDIRASKGAATVVLELPDGQGLTSKITLESLQLLSLQPGQKVLAMFKATAVTVAPTIVGAGEVNLLRGKVVRRGTGAAGLEVSLQLTPGLVLVGFADAESPLKLRQNAMAALEPNAVVIGLAG
;
A
#
# COMPACT_ATOMS: atom_id res chain seq x y z
N MET A 1 -0.89 -13.97 31.38
CA MET A 1 -0.47 -13.73 29.98
C MET A 1 -0.33 -12.23 29.81
N SER A 2 0.87 -11.72 29.52
CA SER A 2 1.11 -10.28 29.36
C SER A 2 0.39 -9.77 28.11
N ALA A 3 -0.34 -8.66 28.23
CA ALA A 3 -0.93 -8.01 27.07
C ALA A 3 0.19 -7.60 26.09
N PRO A 4 0.02 -7.82 24.77
CA PRO A 4 1.03 -7.42 23.80
C PRO A 4 1.20 -5.89 23.80
N LYS A 5 2.43 -5.41 24.05
CA LYS A 5 2.80 -3.99 23.96
C LYS A 5 2.65 -3.51 22.51
N ILE A 6 2.03 -2.34 22.33
CA ILE A 6 1.83 -1.71 21.01
C ILE A 6 3.06 -0.84 20.70
N GLN A 7 3.57 -0.95 19.47
CA GLN A 7 4.56 -0.03 18.92
C GLN A 7 3.81 1.00 18.06
N PHE A 8 3.84 2.28 18.44
CA PHE A 8 3.04 3.33 17.80
C PHE A 8 3.51 3.66 16.37
N ASP A 9 4.81 3.55 16.12
CA ASP A 9 5.40 3.74 14.78
C ASP A 9 4.83 2.73 13.77
N ASP A 10 4.45 1.54 14.22
CA ASP A 10 3.87 0.50 13.37
C ASP A 10 2.41 0.76 12.99
N VAL A 11 1.72 1.62 13.75
CA VAL A 11 0.27 1.81 13.68
C VAL A 11 -0.09 3.15 13.07
N LEU A 12 0.75 4.16 13.25
CA LEU A 12 0.58 5.50 12.70
C LEU A 12 1.43 5.72 11.43
N GLY A 13 2.03 4.63 10.94
CA GLY A 13 3.05 4.64 9.91
C GLY A 13 4.38 5.16 10.47
N ALA A 14 5.48 4.47 10.16
CA ALA A 14 6.79 5.12 10.24
C ALA A 14 6.77 6.35 9.32
N PRO A 15 7.64 7.35 9.52
CA PRO A 15 7.89 8.37 8.51
C PRO A 15 8.44 7.66 7.25
N ALA A 16 7.53 7.16 6.42
CA ALA A 16 7.84 6.61 5.13
C ALA A 16 8.16 7.82 4.27
N VAL A 17 9.46 8.08 4.12
CA VAL A 17 9.96 9.08 3.19
C VAL A 17 9.39 8.72 1.81
N ASP A 18 8.45 9.52 1.32
CA ASP A 18 7.85 9.31 0.01
C ASP A 18 8.95 9.50 -1.03
N LYS A 19 9.41 8.38 -1.60
CA LYS A 19 10.51 8.37 -2.59
C LYS A 19 10.23 9.31 -3.75
N ARG A 20 8.96 9.59 -4.08
CA ARG A 20 8.61 10.53 -5.14
C ARG A 20 9.00 11.96 -4.79
N LEU A 21 8.78 12.37 -3.54
CA LEU A 21 9.18 13.70 -3.06
C LEU A 21 10.71 13.81 -3.02
N GLU A 22 11.43 12.76 -2.65
CA GLU A 22 12.90 12.76 -2.68
C GLU A 22 13.46 12.86 -4.10
N VAL A 23 12.80 12.23 -5.07
CA VAL A 23 13.12 12.43 -6.50
C VAL A 23 12.89 13.88 -6.91
N LEU A 24 11.79 14.51 -6.49
CA LEU A 24 11.50 15.91 -6.78
C LEU A 24 12.55 16.86 -6.14
N ARG A 25 12.94 16.62 -4.87
CA ARG A 25 14.02 17.36 -4.19
C ARG A 25 15.36 17.18 -4.90
N SER A 26 15.73 15.95 -5.22
CA SER A 26 17.01 15.66 -5.87
C SER A 26 17.09 16.27 -7.26
N MET A 27 15.96 16.30 -7.98
CA MET A 27 15.85 16.99 -9.25
C MET A 27 16.06 18.49 -9.08
N HIS A 28 15.51 19.12 -8.03
CA HIS A 28 15.74 20.54 -7.75
C HIS A 28 17.22 20.88 -7.58
N HIS A 29 17.96 20.03 -6.87
CA HIS A 29 19.39 20.24 -6.62
C HIS A 29 20.27 19.91 -7.83
N ALA A 30 19.98 18.82 -8.54
CA ALA A 30 20.82 18.34 -9.64
C ALA A 30 20.49 18.97 -11.01
N GLY A 31 19.25 19.41 -11.23
CA GLY A 31 18.78 19.93 -12.52
C GLY A 31 18.64 18.85 -13.61
N SER A 32 18.72 17.57 -13.25
CA SER A 32 18.64 16.43 -14.16
C SER A 32 17.89 15.26 -13.54
N ILE A 33 16.93 14.70 -14.29
CA ILE A 33 16.14 13.55 -13.85
C ILE A 33 17.01 12.29 -13.72
N SER A 34 18.00 12.13 -14.61
CA SER A 34 18.95 11.02 -14.55
C SER A 34 19.81 11.06 -13.29
N GLU A 35 20.18 12.26 -12.84
CA GLU A 35 20.93 12.44 -11.60
C GLU A 35 20.05 12.25 -10.38
N ALA A 36 18.82 12.79 -10.40
CA ALA A 36 17.84 12.54 -9.36
C ALA A 36 17.55 11.05 -9.18
N ALA A 37 17.40 10.29 -10.27
CA ALA A 37 17.22 8.84 -10.21
C ALA A 37 18.38 8.13 -9.50
N ARG A 38 19.63 8.47 -9.90
CA ARG A 38 20.85 7.91 -9.29
C ARG A 38 20.96 8.26 -7.81
N ALA A 39 20.72 9.51 -7.43
CA ALA A 39 20.77 9.97 -6.05
C ALA A 39 19.77 9.23 -5.14
N ASN A 40 18.63 8.81 -5.70
CA ASN A 40 17.56 8.14 -4.96
C ASN A 40 17.62 6.60 -5.00
N GLY A 41 18.58 6.03 -5.73
CA GLY A 41 18.68 4.58 -5.93
C GLY A 41 17.53 3.98 -6.73
N VAL A 42 16.89 4.77 -7.60
CA VAL A 42 15.76 4.33 -8.43
C VAL A 42 16.13 4.32 -9.91
N SER A 43 15.39 3.56 -10.71
CA SER A 43 15.57 3.61 -12.17
C SER A 43 15.15 4.97 -12.73
N TYR A 44 15.72 5.36 -13.88
CA TYR A 44 15.30 6.57 -14.60
C TYR A 44 13.78 6.58 -14.85
N LYS A 45 13.23 5.42 -15.23
CA LYS A 45 11.78 5.26 -15.46
C LYS A 45 10.97 5.47 -14.17
N ALA A 46 11.40 4.94 -13.04
CA ALA A 46 10.74 5.17 -11.76
C ALA A 46 10.80 6.65 -11.33
N ALA A 47 11.93 7.32 -11.55
CA ALA A 47 12.05 8.76 -11.28
C ALA A 47 11.10 9.58 -12.16
N TRP A 48 10.99 9.25 -13.45
CA TRP A 48 10.03 9.90 -14.34
C TRP A 48 8.57 9.69 -13.88
N GLN A 49 8.20 8.44 -13.56
CA GLN A 49 6.85 8.12 -13.05
C GLN A 49 6.54 8.80 -11.72
N ALA A 50 7.54 8.97 -10.85
CA ALA A 50 7.39 9.74 -9.62
C ALA A 50 6.99 11.19 -9.89
N LEU A 51 7.72 11.86 -10.79
CA LEU A 51 7.45 13.27 -11.17
C LEU A 51 6.09 13.43 -11.85
N GLU A 52 5.71 12.51 -12.75
CA GLU A 52 4.39 12.49 -13.37
C GLU A 52 3.28 12.28 -12.33
N THR A 53 3.47 11.34 -11.41
CA THR A 53 2.48 11.06 -10.36
C THR A 53 2.26 12.29 -9.48
N LEU A 54 3.34 12.95 -9.05
CA LEU A 54 3.22 14.18 -8.25
C LEU A 54 2.57 15.31 -9.04
N SER A 55 2.90 15.46 -10.32
CA SER A 55 2.26 16.47 -11.19
C SER A 55 0.78 16.20 -11.39
N ASN A 56 0.37 14.94 -11.57
CA ASN A 56 -1.04 14.55 -11.66
C ASN A 56 -1.79 14.85 -10.36
N LEU A 57 -1.18 14.56 -9.22
CA LEU A 57 -1.77 14.86 -7.90
C LEU A 57 -1.90 16.37 -7.65
N ALA A 58 -0.92 17.15 -8.10
CA ALA A 58 -0.94 18.61 -7.99
C ALA A 58 -1.87 19.29 -9.02
N GLY A 59 -2.26 18.58 -10.08
CA GLY A 59 -3.07 19.11 -11.18
C GLY A 59 -2.31 20.06 -12.13
N VAL A 60 -1.02 20.28 -11.89
CA VAL A 60 -0.14 21.15 -12.69
C VAL A 60 1.27 20.55 -12.82
N PRO A 61 2.02 20.86 -13.89
CA PRO A 61 3.40 20.42 -14.01
C PRO A 61 4.27 20.95 -12.86
N LEU A 62 4.96 20.05 -12.16
CA LEU A 62 5.93 20.42 -11.12
C LEU A 62 7.35 20.64 -11.66
N VAL A 63 7.58 20.21 -12.90
CA VAL A 63 8.87 20.22 -13.59
C VAL A 63 8.69 20.81 -14.98
N GLU A 64 9.58 21.72 -15.36
CA GLU A 64 9.70 22.24 -16.72
C GLU A 64 11.06 21.88 -17.33
N LYS A 65 11.07 21.73 -18.66
CA LYS A 65 12.33 21.59 -19.41
C LYS A 65 12.98 22.96 -19.49
N ALA A 66 14.24 23.04 -19.10
CA ALA A 66 15.05 24.22 -19.35
C ALA A 66 15.24 24.38 -20.87
N VAL A 67 14.99 25.59 -21.38
CA VAL A 67 15.13 25.91 -22.80
C VAL A 67 16.63 25.98 -23.17
N GLY A 68 17.11 25.12 -24.08
CA GLY A 68 18.28 25.41 -24.93
C GLY A 68 19.32 24.30 -25.17
N GLY A 69 19.68 24.12 -26.46
CA GLY A 69 21.04 23.84 -26.93
C GLY A 69 21.47 22.38 -27.18
N SER A 70 22.41 22.19 -28.11
CA SER A 70 22.95 20.93 -28.66
C SER A 70 23.58 19.94 -27.67
N GLY A 71 23.54 20.23 -26.36
CA GLY A 71 24.04 19.38 -25.26
C GLY A 71 22.97 18.77 -24.36
N GLY A 72 21.68 19.01 -24.60
CA GLY A 72 20.56 18.40 -23.86
C GLY A 72 20.01 19.31 -22.76
N GLY A 73 18.71 19.61 -22.85
CA GLY A 73 18.02 20.50 -21.92
C GLY A 73 17.89 19.90 -20.52
N GLY A 74 18.35 20.63 -19.51
CA GLY A 74 18.12 20.32 -18.10
C GLY A 74 16.64 20.42 -17.73
N ALA A 75 16.32 20.10 -16.49
CA ALA A 75 14.98 20.24 -15.94
C ALA A 75 15.03 21.14 -14.70
N LYS A 76 14.03 22.00 -14.51
CA LYS A 76 13.89 22.85 -13.33
C LYS A 76 12.52 22.68 -12.71
N LEU A 77 12.44 22.85 -11.39
CA LEU A 77 11.14 22.90 -10.72
C LEU A 77 10.39 24.16 -11.16
N THR A 78 9.09 24.00 -11.36
CA THR A 78 8.18 25.14 -11.47
C THR A 78 7.97 25.77 -10.10
N PRO A 79 7.42 27.00 -10.01
CA PRO A 79 7.00 27.57 -8.72
C PRO A 79 6.07 26.63 -7.93
N ALA A 80 5.17 25.91 -8.63
CA ALA A 80 4.32 24.90 -8.01
C ALA A 80 5.12 23.72 -7.45
N GLY A 81 6.17 23.27 -8.15
CA GLY A 81 7.10 22.24 -7.66
C GLY A 81 7.77 22.62 -6.34
N LEU A 82 8.21 23.88 -6.22
CA LEU A 82 8.80 24.41 -4.98
C LEU A 82 7.78 24.46 -3.83
N GLN A 83 6.56 24.92 -4.11
CA GLN A 83 5.47 24.95 -3.13
C GLN A 83 5.11 23.55 -2.61
N VAL A 84 5.12 22.53 -3.48
CA VAL A 84 4.89 21.13 -3.07
C VAL A 84 5.97 20.65 -2.09
N LEU A 85 7.24 20.99 -2.33
CA LEU A 85 8.33 20.61 -1.42
C LEU A 85 8.21 21.32 -0.05
N GLU A 86 7.94 22.62 -0.06
CA GLU A 86 7.74 23.39 1.17
C GLU A 86 6.55 22.86 1.99
N ALA A 87 5.42 22.61 1.33
CA ALA A 87 4.24 22.03 1.97
C ALA A 87 4.51 20.62 2.53
N ALA A 88 5.30 19.80 1.84
CA ALA A 88 5.70 18.49 2.31
C ALA A 88 6.55 18.56 3.59
N ASP A 89 7.50 19.51 3.66
CA ASP A 89 8.34 19.70 4.85
C ASP A 89 7.55 20.16 6.06
N LEU A 90 6.60 21.09 5.85
CA LEU A 90 5.67 21.53 6.88
C LEU A 90 4.81 20.36 7.38
N LEU A 91 4.27 19.54 6.48
CA LEU A 91 3.44 18.39 6.83
C LEU A 91 4.23 17.32 7.60
N SER A 92 5.46 17.00 7.17
CA SER A 92 6.32 16.03 7.87
C SER A 92 6.61 16.51 9.30
N SER A 93 7.01 17.76 9.44
CA SER A 93 7.28 18.37 10.75
C SER A 93 6.05 18.37 11.66
N ALA A 94 4.87 18.69 11.11
CA ALA A 94 3.62 18.66 11.86
C ALA A 94 3.26 17.24 12.31
N ARG A 95 3.43 16.24 11.43
CA ARG A 95 3.17 14.83 11.75
C ARG A 95 4.10 14.31 12.83
N GLU A 96 5.40 14.56 12.73
CA GLU A 96 6.39 14.16 13.73
C GLU A 96 6.05 14.74 15.11
N ASN A 97 5.70 16.02 15.15
CA ASN A 97 5.28 16.69 16.38
C ASN A 97 4.00 16.07 16.97
N ALA A 98 3.00 15.80 16.13
CA ALA A 98 1.76 15.16 16.56
C ALA A 98 1.99 13.73 17.08
N LEU A 99 2.79 12.93 16.37
CA LEU A 99 3.14 11.57 16.77
C LEU A 99 3.87 11.56 18.13
N ALA A 100 4.83 12.47 18.31
CA ALA A 100 5.54 12.62 19.57
C ALA A 100 4.59 12.99 20.74
N GLN A 101 3.56 13.81 20.48
CA GLN A 101 2.52 14.10 21.47
C GLN A 101 1.65 12.88 21.80
N PHE A 102 1.28 12.08 20.79
CA PHE A 102 0.51 10.86 20.99
C PHE A 102 1.28 9.83 21.80
N VAL A 103 2.56 9.58 21.49
CA VAL A 103 3.40 8.62 22.25
C VAL A 103 3.46 9.02 23.73
N ARG A 104 3.73 10.30 24.03
CA ARG A 104 3.75 10.81 25.41
C ARG A 104 2.41 10.66 26.14
N SER A 105 1.29 10.77 25.43
CA SER A 105 -0.06 10.74 26.02
C SER A 105 -0.62 9.32 26.13
N ALA A 106 -0.26 8.43 25.19
CA ALA A 106 -0.77 7.06 25.12
C ALA A 106 -0.23 6.19 26.28
N ASP A 107 0.98 6.48 26.77
CA ASP A 107 1.51 5.89 28.00
C ASP A 107 0.63 6.18 29.24
N GLY A 108 -0.20 7.24 29.20
CA GLY A 108 -1.13 7.61 30.29
C GLY A 108 -2.60 7.20 30.09
N LEU A 109 -3.05 6.92 28.86
CA LEU A 109 -4.48 6.78 28.52
C LEU A 109 -4.95 5.36 28.19
N GLY A 110 -4.06 4.38 28.07
CA GLY A 110 -4.43 2.97 27.82
C GLY A 110 -5.20 2.72 26.52
N LEU A 111 -5.09 3.63 25.53
CA LEU A 111 -5.81 3.56 24.27
C LEU A 111 -5.29 2.42 23.39
N ASN A 112 -6.19 1.58 22.88
CA ASN A 112 -5.87 0.50 21.93
C ASN A 112 -6.09 0.99 20.50
N LEU A 113 -5.03 1.50 19.87
CA LEU A 113 -5.09 2.18 18.57
C LEU A 113 -4.89 1.23 17.37
N ARG A 114 -5.01 -0.09 17.54
CA ARG A 114 -4.90 -1.05 16.42
C ARG A 114 -5.86 -0.65 15.29
N GLY A 115 -5.31 -0.28 14.12
CA GLY A 115 -6.09 0.03 12.90
C GLY A 115 -6.10 1.50 12.45
N ILE A 116 -5.41 2.42 13.15
CA ILE A 116 -5.39 3.84 12.72
C ILE A 116 -4.64 4.06 11.40
N ALA A 117 -3.64 3.23 11.07
CA ALA A 117 -2.93 3.25 9.78
C ALA A 117 -3.86 3.27 8.54
N GLY A 118 -5.09 2.73 8.65
CA GLY A 118 -6.09 2.74 7.58
C GLY A 118 -7.08 3.90 7.64
N MET A 119 -7.13 4.68 8.72
CA MET A 119 -8.12 5.76 8.90
C MET A 119 -7.92 6.93 7.94
N GLY A 120 -6.68 7.16 7.48
CA GLY A 120 -6.36 8.23 6.53
C GLY A 120 -6.73 7.91 5.08
N LEU A 121 -6.95 6.63 4.73
CA LEU A 121 -7.10 6.19 3.35
C LEU A 121 -8.51 5.66 3.09
N ARG A 122 -9.32 6.44 2.38
CA ARG A 122 -10.64 6.00 1.90
C ARG A 122 -10.53 5.46 0.48
N THR A 123 -10.89 4.19 0.27
CA THR A 123 -10.87 3.55 -1.04
C THR A 123 -12.13 2.74 -1.28
N SER A 124 -12.41 2.39 -2.55
CA SER A 124 -13.44 1.41 -2.90
C SER A 124 -12.99 -0.04 -2.68
N MET A 125 -11.73 -0.27 -2.34
CA MET A 125 -11.22 -1.60 -1.96
C MET A 125 -11.72 -1.92 -0.55
N ARG A 126 -12.80 -2.70 -0.51
CA ARG A 126 -13.48 -3.14 0.72
C ARG A 126 -12.59 -4.03 1.60
N ASN A 127 -11.63 -4.72 0.99
CA ASN A 127 -10.65 -5.50 1.71
C ASN A 127 -9.40 -4.67 1.90
N GLN A 128 -9.05 -4.41 3.16
CA GLN A 128 -7.85 -3.71 3.57
C GLN A 128 -7.24 -4.50 4.73
N MET A 129 -6.18 -5.25 4.43
CA MET A 129 -5.62 -6.27 5.29
C MET A 129 -4.22 -5.83 5.75
N PRO A 130 -4.03 -5.56 7.05
CA PRO A 130 -2.69 -5.35 7.60
C PRO A 130 -1.86 -6.62 7.42
N CYS A 131 -0.64 -6.49 6.89
CA CYS A 131 0.26 -7.61 6.67
C CYS A 131 1.72 -7.16 6.74
N GLN A 132 2.63 -8.12 6.72
CA GLN A 132 4.07 -7.88 6.67
C GLN A 132 4.66 -8.46 5.39
N VAL A 133 5.62 -7.77 4.78
CA VAL A 133 6.38 -8.33 3.66
C VAL A 133 7.26 -9.45 4.17
N GLN A 134 7.06 -10.66 3.66
CA GLN A 134 7.86 -11.83 4.01
C GLN A 134 9.04 -12.02 3.05
N ASP A 135 8.78 -11.89 1.73
CA ASP A 135 9.78 -12.11 0.69
C ASP A 135 9.47 -11.26 -0.56
N ILE A 136 10.49 -10.94 -1.35
CA ILE A 136 10.38 -10.17 -2.60
C ILE A 136 11.17 -10.85 -3.69
N ARG A 137 10.48 -11.23 -4.77
CA ARG A 137 11.06 -11.93 -5.92
C ARG A 137 10.95 -11.05 -7.16
N ALA A 138 12.04 -10.40 -7.53
CA ALA A 138 12.10 -9.58 -8.74
C ALA A 138 12.47 -10.45 -9.96
N SER A 139 11.73 -10.28 -11.05
CA SER A 139 11.98 -10.91 -12.35
C SER A 139 11.97 -9.85 -13.46
N LYS A 140 12.32 -10.22 -14.71
CA LYS A 140 12.36 -9.27 -15.83
C LYS A 140 10.96 -8.67 -16.11
N GLY A 141 10.70 -7.49 -15.55
CA GLY A 141 9.52 -6.67 -15.79
C GLY A 141 8.49 -6.61 -14.65
N ALA A 142 8.58 -7.47 -13.64
CA ALA A 142 7.65 -7.49 -12.50
C ALA A 142 8.32 -8.02 -11.24
N ALA A 143 7.79 -7.63 -10.09
CA ALA A 143 8.14 -8.17 -8.79
C ALA A 143 6.94 -8.87 -8.16
N THR A 144 7.19 -10.04 -7.58
CA THR A 144 6.25 -10.78 -6.76
C THR A 144 6.59 -10.53 -5.29
N VAL A 145 5.69 -9.92 -4.55
CA VAL A 145 5.83 -9.63 -3.13
C VAL A 145 4.98 -10.64 -2.36
N VAL A 146 5.63 -11.43 -1.51
CA VAL A 146 4.97 -12.38 -0.61
C VAL A 146 4.70 -11.66 0.70
N LEU A 147 3.44 -11.62 1.10
CA LEU A 147 2.95 -10.98 2.31
C LEU A 147 2.45 -12.04 3.28
N GLU A 148 2.62 -11.78 4.57
CA GLU A 148 2.12 -12.63 5.66
C GLU A 148 1.03 -11.88 6.43
N LEU A 149 -0.14 -12.49 6.52
CA LEU A 149 -1.26 -12.00 7.33
C LEU A 149 -1.04 -12.32 8.81
N PRO A 150 -1.75 -11.65 9.75
CA PRO A 150 -1.56 -11.85 11.20
C PRO A 150 -1.85 -13.27 11.69
N ASP A 151 -2.53 -14.09 10.89
CA ASP A 151 -2.83 -15.50 11.16
C ASP A 151 -1.86 -16.48 10.49
N GLY A 152 -0.77 -15.97 9.90
CA GLY A 152 0.26 -16.75 9.20
C GLY A 152 -0.12 -17.15 7.77
N GLN A 153 -1.30 -16.77 7.27
CA GLN A 153 -1.67 -17.05 5.89
C GLN A 153 -0.86 -16.18 4.91
N GLY A 154 -0.37 -16.80 3.84
CA GLY A 154 0.35 -16.12 2.78
C GLY A 154 -0.59 -15.40 1.80
N LEU A 155 -0.22 -14.19 1.39
CA LEU A 155 -0.89 -13.42 0.35
C LEU A 155 0.18 -12.85 -0.60
N THR A 156 0.05 -13.12 -1.88
CA THR A 156 1.00 -12.68 -2.90
C THR A 156 0.42 -11.50 -3.68
N SER A 157 1.23 -10.47 -3.91
CA SER A 157 0.94 -9.35 -4.80
C SER A 157 1.97 -9.30 -5.93
N LYS A 158 1.52 -9.02 -7.15
CA LYS A 158 2.40 -8.82 -8.30
C LYS A 158 2.36 -7.37 -8.72
N ILE A 159 3.52 -6.71 -8.67
CA ILE A 159 3.68 -5.28 -8.90
C ILE A 159 4.77 -5.00 -9.94
N THR A 160 4.82 -3.77 -10.44
CA THR A 160 5.92 -3.34 -11.31
C THR A 160 7.21 -3.13 -10.51
N LEU A 161 8.35 -3.18 -11.19
CA LEU A 161 9.65 -2.88 -10.58
C LEU A 161 9.72 -1.44 -10.08
N GLU A 162 9.04 -0.51 -10.76
CA GLU A 162 8.99 0.89 -10.36
C GLU A 162 8.18 1.08 -9.08
N SER A 163 7.03 0.39 -8.94
CA SER A 163 6.27 0.41 -7.68
C SER A 163 7.09 -0.16 -6.52
N LEU A 164 7.84 -1.24 -6.75
CA LEU A 164 8.75 -1.80 -5.75
C LEU A 164 9.80 -0.76 -5.29
N GLN A 165 10.42 -0.07 -6.25
CA GLN A 165 11.43 0.96 -5.99
C GLN A 165 10.85 2.20 -5.28
N LEU A 166 9.71 2.71 -5.75
CA LEU A 166 9.09 3.92 -5.20
C LEU A 166 8.50 3.69 -3.82
N LEU A 167 7.91 2.52 -3.56
CA LEU A 167 7.46 2.15 -2.22
C LEU A 167 8.62 1.74 -1.30
N SER A 168 9.83 1.55 -1.85
CA SER A 168 11.02 1.10 -1.11
C SER A 168 10.76 -0.15 -0.27
N LEU A 169 9.99 -1.11 -0.83
CA LEU A 169 9.56 -2.29 -0.06
C LEU A 169 10.73 -3.18 0.32
N GLN A 170 10.73 -3.65 1.56
CA GLN A 170 11.74 -4.56 2.10
C GLN A 170 11.09 -5.69 2.92
N PRO A 171 11.71 -6.88 2.98
CA PRO A 171 11.29 -7.92 3.93
C PRO A 171 11.24 -7.37 5.36
N GLY A 172 10.21 -7.77 6.11
CA GLY A 172 9.92 -7.28 7.44
C GLY A 172 9.09 -5.99 7.50
N GLN A 173 8.91 -5.27 6.38
CA GLN A 173 8.13 -4.04 6.37
C GLN A 173 6.63 -4.32 6.54
N LYS A 174 5.97 -3.53 7.39
CA LYS A 174 4.52 -3.57 7.57
C LYS A 174 3.83 -2.77 6.46
N VAL A 175 2.81 -3.37 5.87
CA VAL A 175 2.08 -2.81 4.74
C VAL A 175 0.58 -3.11 4.86
N LEU A 176 -0.22 -2.47 4.01
CA LEU A 176 -1.64 -2.74 3.86
C LEU A 176 -1.89 -3.39 2.50
N ALA A 177 -2.31 -4.65 2.48
CA ALA A 177 -2.80 -5.29 1.26
C ALA A 177 -4.25 -4.89 1.02
N MET A 178 -4.54 -4.33 -0.15
CA MET A 178 -5.87 -3.85 -0.51
C MET A 178 -6.35 -4.51 -1.79
N PHE A 179 -7.61 -4.90 -1.83
CA PHE A 179 -8.22 -5.49 -3.03
C PHE A 179 -9.73 -5.28 -3.03
N LYS A 180 -10.32 -5.26 -4.23
CA LYS A 180 -11.77 -5.12 -4.37
C LYS A 180 -12.47 -6.39 -3.90
N ALA A 181 -13.64 -6.25 -3.27
CA ALA A 181 -14.48 -7.42 -2.94
C ALA A 181 -14.89 -8.20 -4.19
N THR A 182 -15.14 -7.50 -5.31
CA THR A 182 -15.51 -8.09 -6.60
C THR A 182 -14.40 -8.89 -7.27
N ALA A 183 -13.16 -8.81 -6.79
CA ALA A 183 -12.05 -9.62 -7.27
C ALA A 183 -11.84 -10.90 -6.43
N VAL A 184 -12.68 -11.12 -5.40
CA VAL A 184 -12.55 -12.25 -4.49
C VAL A 184 -13.70 -13.22 -4.70
N THR A 185 -13.37 -14.44 -5.09
CA THR A 185 -14.30 -15.55 -5.20
C THR A 185 -14.32 -16.34 -3.89
N VAL A 186 -15.51 -16.65 -3.37
CA VAL A 186 -15.69 -17.40 -2.13
C VAL A 186 -16.45 -18.69 -2.41
N ALA A 187 -15.93 -19.82 -1.96
CA ALA A 187 -16.57 -21.13 -2.09
C ALA A 187 -16.20 -22.05 -0.90
N PRO A 188 -16.93 -23.15 -0.65
CA PRO A 188 -16.60 -24.09 0.42
C PRO A 188 -15.17 -24.63 0.31
N THR A 189 -14.77 -24.98 -0.91
CA THR A 189 -13.43 -25.47 -1.25
C THR A 189 -13.04 -24.88 -2.60
N ILE A 190 -11.81 -24.37 -2.71
CA ILE A 190 -11.25 -23.89 -3.97
C ILE A 190 -9.94 -24.62 -4.21
N VAL A 191 -9.80 -25.20 -5.40
CA VAL A 191 -8.54 -25.74 -5.89
C VAL A 191 -7.95 -24.69 -6.82
N GLY A 192 -6.89 -24.02 -6.39
CA GLY A 192 -6.20 -23.03 -7.21
C GLY A 192 -5.44 -23.71 -8.35
N ALA A 193 -5.63 -23.22 -9.57
CA ALA A 193 -4.77 -23.53 -10.70
C ALA A 193 -3.82 -22.33 -10.92
N GLY A 194 -2.51 -22.58 -10.95
CA GLY A 194 -1.50 -21.53 -11.15
C GLY A 194 -1.29 -20.62 -9.93
N GLU A 195 -0.91 -19.37 -10.20
CA GLU A 195 -0.63 -18.35 -9.16
C GLU A 195 -1.94 -17.72 -8.67
N VAL A 196 -2.56 -18.31 -7.65
CA VAL A 196 -3.78 -17.79 -7.01
C VAL A 196 -3.58 -17.74 -5.51
N ASN A 197 -3.99 -16.64 -4.88
CA ASN A 197 -4.02 -16.53 -3.43
C ASN A 197 -5.21 -17.30 -2.87
N LEU A 198 -4.97 -18.19 -1.91
CA LEU A 198 -6.01 -18.98 -1.25
C LEU A 198 -6.03 -18.66 0.24
N LEU A 199 -7.09 -17.98 0.69
CA LEU A 199 -7.29 -17.62 2.08
C LEU A 199 -8.40 -18.48 2.68
N ARG A 200 -8.17 -19.02 3.87
CA ARG A 200 -9.11 -19.86 4.61
C ARG A 200 -9.74 -19.06 5.72
N GLY A 201 -11.03 -19.26 5.93
CA GLY A 201 -11.76 -18.59 6.99
C GLY A 201 -13.11 -19.23 7.28
N LYS A 202 -13.88 -18.57 8.12
CA LYS A 202 -15.24 -18.98 8.50
C LYS A 202 -16.26 -17.92 8.05
N VAL A 203 -17.37 -18.38 7.47
CA VAL A 203 -18.46 -17.49 7.04
C VAL A 203 -19.11 -16.84 8.27
N VAL A 204 -19.06 -15.51 8.32
CA VAL A 204 -19.66 -14.71 9.42
C VAL A 204 -20.82 -13.84 8.96
N ARG A 205 -20.95 -13.58 7.66
CA ARG A 205 -22.10 -12.85 7.10
C ARG A 205 -22.37 -13.31 5.67
N ARG A 206 -23.64 -13.23 5.28
CA ARG A 206 -24.14 -13.42 3.92
C ARG A 206 -25.08 -12.28 3.60
N GLY A 207 -25.04 -11.79 2.37
CA GLY A 207 -25.92 -10.74 1.85
C GLY A 207 -26.19 -10.93 0.37
N THR A 208 -27.30 -10.39 -0.12
CA THR A 208 -27.57 -10.36 -1.55
C THR A 208 -26.82 -9.19 -2.19
N GLY A 209 -26.15 -9.44 -3.31
CA GLY A 209 -25.42 -8.42 -4.07
C GLY A 209 -25.67 -8.56 -5.58
N ALA A 210 -25.37 -7.50 -6.32
CA ALA A 210 -25.57 -7.48 -7.78
C ALA A 210 -24.67 -8.48 -8.53
N ALA A 211 -23.52 -8.85 -7.94
CA ALA A 211 -22.56 -9.80 -8.50
C ALA A 211 -22.71 -11.24 -7.95
N GLY A 212 -23.79 -11.51 -7.22
CA GLY A 212 -24.01 -12.80 -6.54
C GLY A 212 -24.19 -12.65 -5.04
N LEU A 213 -23.93 -13.71 -4.29
CA LEU A 213 -24.04 -13.70 -2.84
C LEU A 213 -22.79 -13.02 -2.25
N GLU A 214 -22.94 -11.84 -1.65
CA GLU A 214 -21.85 -11.22 -0.89
C GLU A 214 -21.61 -12.03 0.39
N VAL A 215 -20.36 -12.44 0.61
CA VAL A 215 -19.97 -13.26 1.75
C VAL A 215 -18.84 -12.57 2.50
N SER A 216 -19.01 -12.47 3.82
CA SER A 216 -17.92 -12.07 4.71
C SER A 216 -17.32 -13.30 5.38
N LEU A 217 -16.00 -13.46 5.23
CA LEU A 217 -15.19 -14.51 5.82
C LEU A 217 -14.31 -13.92 6.93
N GLN A 218 -14.46 -14.42 8.16
CA GLN A 218 -13.51 -14.15 9.22
C GLN A 218 -12.29 -15.05 9.02
N LEU A 219 -11.12 -14.45 8.82
CA LEU A 219 -9.85 -15.16 8.70
C LEU A 219 -9.28 -15.45 10.10
N THR A 220 -9.26 -14.41 10.94
CA THR A 220 -8.83 -14.44 12.34
C THR A 220 -9.62 -13.41 13.16
N PRO A 221 -9.69 -13.49 14.50
CA PRO A 221 -10.41 -12.47 15.29
C PRO A 221 -9.96 -11.05 14.96
N GLY A 222 -10.90 -10.21 14.53
CA GLY A 222 -10.65 -8.83 14.12
C GLY A 222 -10.29 -8.62 12.64
N LEU A 223 -10.14 -9.69 11.85
CA LEU A 223 -9.85 -9.60 10.41
C LEU A 223 -10.94 -10.31 9.59
N VAL A 224 -11.66 -9.54 8.79
CA VAL A 224 -12.76 -10.02 7.94
C VAL A 224 -12.52 -9.63 6.50
N LEU A 225 -12.56 -10.63 5.63
CA LEU A 225 -12.56 -10.49 4.18
C LEU A 225 -13.98 -10.47 3.65
N VAL A 226 -14.22 -9.70 2.59
CA VAL A 226 -15.46 -9.66 1.82
C VAL A 226 -15.18 -10.11 0.40
N GLY A 227 -15.99 -11.02 -0.10
CA GLY A 227 -15.97 -11.49 -1.48
C GLY A 227 -17.35 -11.93 -1.94
N PHE A 228 -17.41 -12.55 -3.11
CA PHE A 228 -18.66 -13.02 -3.70
C PHE A 228 -18.60 -14.52 -3.95
N ALA A 229 -19.72 -15.18 -3.65
CA ALA A 229 -19.98 -16.55 -4.02
C ALA A 229 -21.11 -16.60 -5.06
N ASP A 230 -21.21 -17.72 -5.77
CA ASP A 230 -22.35 -17.97 -6.66
C ASP A 230 -23.68 -17.82 -5.91
N ALA A 231 -24.72 -17.34 -6.61
CA ALA A 231 -26.04 -17.11 -6.00
C ALA A 231 -26.62 -18.38 -5.37
N GLU A 232 -26.38 -19.53 -6.02
CA GLU A 232 -26.82 -20.86 -5.57
C GLU A 232 -25.80 -21.55 -4.65
N SER A 233 -24.80 -20.82 -4.14
CA SER A 233 -23.74 -21.39 -3.32
C SER A 233 -24.29 -22.05 -2.05
N PRO A 234 -23.87 -23.29 -1.72
CA PRO A 234 -24.34 -24.01 -0.54
C PRO A 234 -23.75 -23.47 0.77
N LEU A 235 -22.99 -22.37 0.73
CA LEU A 235 -22.31 -21.78 1.88
C LEU A 235 -23.30 -21.38 2.98
N LYS A 236 -23.09 -21.93 4.17
CA LYS A 236 -23.87 -21.64 5.38
C LYS A 236 -23.09 -20.74 6.33
N LEU A 237 -23.82 -20.03 7.20
CA LEU A 237 -23.21 -19.27 8.28
C LEU A 237 -22.40 -20.20 9.19
N ARG A 238 -21.25 -19.73 9.69
CA ARG A 238 -20.30 -20.46 10.52
C ARG A 238 -19.60 -21.65 9.84
N GLN A 239 -19.84 -21.88 8.55
CA GLN A 239 -19.13 -22.88 7.77
C GLN A 239 -17.70 -22.43 7.45
N ASN A 240 -16.75 -23.36 7.41
CA ASN A 240 -15.43 -23.10 6.86
C ASN A 240 -15.51 -22.95 5.34
N ALA A 241 -14.77 -21.98 4.80
CA ALA A 241 -14.75 -21.67 3.39
C ALA A 241 -13.38 -21.15 2.96
N MET A 242 -13.19 -21.02 1.66
CA MET A 242 -11.99 -20.48 1.04
C MET A 242 -12.34 -19.25 0.21
N ALA A 243 -11.41 -18.30 0.17
CA ALA A 243 -11.42 -17.14 -0.71
C ALA A 243 -10.26 -17.28 -1.71
N ALA A 244 -10.52 -16.96 -2.97
CA ALA A 244 -9.52 -16.91 -4.02
C ALA A 244 -9.46 -15.54 -4.67
N LEU A 245 -8.25 -15.07 -4.96
CA LEU A 245 -7.98 -13.86 -5.73
C LEU A 245 -6.64 -13.95 -6.43
N GLU A 246 -6.51 -13.30 -7.58
CA GLU A 246 -5.25 -13.26 -8.31
C GLU A 246 -4.23 -12.31 -7.65
N PRO A 247 -2.92 -12.59 -7.75
CA PRO A 247 -1.88 -11.69 -7.24
C PRO A 247 -1.93 -10.28 -7.83
N ASN A 248 -2.38 -10.12 -9.07
CA ASN A 248 -2.54 -8.81 -9.72
C ASN A 248 -3.69 -7.99 -9.14
N ALA A 249 -4.65 -8.62 -8.45
CA ALA A 249 -5.76 -7.92 -7.81
C ALA A 249 -5.36 -7.29 -6.46
N VAL A 250 -4.19 -7.65 -5.93
CA VAL A 250 -3.70 -7.20 -4.62
C VAL A 250 -2.81 -5.98 -4.81
N VAL A 251 -3.25 -4.84 -4.29
CA VAL A 251 -2.50 -3.58 -4.23
C VAL A 251 -1.81 -3.47 -2.87
N ILE A 252 -0.57 -3.00 -2.85
CA ILE A 252 0.17 -2.71 -1.62
C ILE A 252 0.10 -1.21 -1.35
N GLY A 253 -0.35 -0.84 -0.15
CA GLY A 253 -0.29 0.51 0.38
C GLY A 253 0.63 0.58 1.59
N LEU A 254 1.27 1.73 1.79
CA LEU A 254 1.97 2.07 3.02
C LEU A 254 1.10 3.04 3.81
N ALA A 255 1.09 2.87 5.14
CA ALA A 255 0.51 3.87 6.03
C ALA A 255 1.39 5.11 5.97
N GLY A 256 0.81 6.21 5.48
CA GLY A 256 1.46 7.52 5.43
C GLY A 256 1.26 8.30 6.70
#